data_AF-A0A3M7FEQ4-F1
#
_entry.id   AF-A0A3M7FEQ4-F1
#
_cell.length_a   1.000
_cell.length_b   1.000
_cell.length_c   1.000
_cell.angle_alpha   90.00
_cell.angle_beta   90.00
_cell.angle_gamma   90.00
#
_symmetry.space_group_name_H-M   'P 1'
#
loop_
_entity.id
_entity.type
_entity.pdbx_description
1 polymer ?
#
loop_
_entity_poly.entity_id
_entity_poly.type
_entity_poly.pdbx_seq_one_letter_code
_entity_poly.pdbx_strand_id
1 'polypeptide(L)'
;MSAPKTLIIIYNADSTIRGKLQYAYRKLSSSGPDPACAACDITHGGLSLSEVPGWQKAKADIEAQGWKVAQWHRDEIEPEVKSWIDQEQVRYPTVLAKGQTDEKDIRQVMDPAELAECAGDATKMVDTLKKKAVLADGVQQPSL
;
A
#
# COMPACT_ATOMS: atom_id res chain seq x y z
N MET A 1 -17.63 -16.47 11.19
CA MET A 1 -17.22 -16.07 9.83
C MET A 1 -15.89 -15.36 10.00
N SER A 2 -14.80 -15.84 9.40
CA SER A 2 -13.53 -15.11 9.48
C SER A 2 -13.67 -13.76 8.78
N ALA A 3 -13.13 -12.69 9.36
CA ALA A 3 -13.12 -11.38 8.71
C ALA A 3 -12.46 -11.45 7.33
N PRO A 4 -12.90 -10.65 6.35
CA PRO A 4 -12.32 -10.64 5.02
C PRO A 4 -10.88 -10.11 5.06
N LYS A 5 -9.96 -10.85 4.43
CA LYS A 5 -8.55 -10.46 4.29
C LYS A 5 -8.48 -9.15 3.50
N THR A 6 -7.77 -8.15 4.01
CA THR A 6 -7.66 -6.84 3.39
C THR A 6 -6.21 -6.48 3.15
N LEU A 7 -5.88 -6.07 1.93
CA LEU A 7 -4.61 -5.48 1.57
C LEU A 7 -4.79 -3.96 1.57
N ILE A 8 -4.09 -3.28 2.48
CA ILE A 8 -4.23 -1.84 2.71
C ILE A 8 -3.01 -1.13 2.15
N ILE A 9 -3.21 -0.32 1.12
CA ILE A 9 -2.18 0.54 0.53
C ILE A 9 -2.30 1.91 1.21
N ILE A 10 -1.26 2.29 1.95
CA ILE A 10 -1.23 3.58 2.65
C ILE A 10 -0.26 4.52 1.94
N TYR A 11 -0.80 5.63 1.46
CA TYR A 11 -0.03 6.67 0.78
C TYR A 11 0.70 7.56 1.79
N ASN A 12 1.86 8.09 1.38
CA ASN A 12 2.50 9.21 2.09
C ASN A 12 1.94 10.57 1.61
N ALA A 13 0.62 10.70 1.64
CA ALA A 13 -0.11 11.89 1.22
C ALA A 13 -1.42 12.00 2.00
N ASP A 14 -1.96 13.22 2.08
CA ASP A 14 -3.29 13.49 2.64
C ASP A 14 -4.30 13.60 1.50
N SER A 15 -5.57 13.28 1.75
CA SER A 15 -6.65 13.21 0.73
C SER A 15 -6.94 14.55 0.02
N THR A 16 -6.45 15.67 0.56
CA THR A 16 -6.75 17.01 0.04
C THR A 16 -6.00 17.34 -1.24
N ILE A 17 -6.67 18.04 -2.18
CA ILE A 17 -6.15 18.51 -3.49
C ILE A 17 -4.84 19.32 -3.36
N ARG A 18 -4.56 19.89 -2.18
CA ARG A 18 -3.31 20.60 -1.84
C ARG A 18 -2.08 19.69 -1.91
N GLY A 19 -2.23 18.39 -1.66
CA GLY A 19 -1.18 17.38 -1.81
C GLY A 19 -0.67 17.22 -3.25
N LYS A 20 -1.52 17.48 -4.26
CA LYS A 20 -1.11 17.42 -5.68
C LYS A 20 -0.17 18.54 -6.10
N LEU A 21 -0.46 19.76 -5.63
CA LEU A 21 0.37 20.93 -5.95
C LEU A 21 1.75 20.77 -5.29
N GLN A 22 1.79 20.20 -4.08
CA GLN A 22 3.01 19.87 -3.39
C GLN A 22 3.77 18.72 -4.05
N TYR A 23 3.10 17.65 -4.51
CA TYR A 23 3.74 16.55 -5.24
C TYR A 23 4.33 17.02 -6.58
N ALA A 24 3.60 17.82 -7.38
CA ALA A 24 4.12 18.40 -8.62
C ALA A 24 5.35 19.29 -8.39
N TYR A 25 5.30 20.12 -7.36
CA TYR A 25 6.43 20.98 -6.95
C TYR A 25 7.62 20.16 -6.43
N ARG A 26 7.39 19.06 -5.70
CA ARG A 26 8.42 18.14 -5.19
C ARG A 26 9.10 17.31 -6.29
N LYS A 27 8.36 16.89 -7.32
CA LYS A 27 8.93 16.18 -8.47
C LYS A 27 9.80 17.08 -9.34
N LEU A 28 9.49 18.38 -9.40
CA LEU A 28 10.25 19.39 -10.14
C LEU A 28 11.39 20.02 -9.33
N SER A 29 11.32 20.02 -8.00
CA SER A 29 12.39 20.47 -7.10
C SER A 29 13.08 19.24 -6.49
N SER A 30 14.08 18.70 -7.17
CA SER A 30 14.81 17.48 -6.81
C SER A 30 15.66 17.57 -5.51
N SER A 31 15.23 18.34 -4.50
CA SER A 31 16.05 18.63 -3.31
C SER A 31 15.25 18.78 -1.99
N GLY A 32 13.99 18.33 -1.95
CA GLY A 32 13.20 18.30 -0.71
C GLY A 32 13.50 17.08 0.17
N PRO A 33 13.32 17.17 1.50
CA PRO A 33 13.58 16.07 2.45
C PRO A 33 12.59 14.90 2.38
N ASP A 34 11.49 15.03 1.63
CA ASP A 34 10.46 14.00 1.46
C ASP A 34 10.42 13.50 0.00
N PRO A 35 10.82 12.25 -0.29
CA PRO A 35 10.78 11.68 -1.63
C PRO A 35 9.33 11.51 -2.14
N ALA A 36 9.17 11.44 -3.46
CA ALA A 36 7.88 11.19 -4.11
C ALA A 36 7.23 9.87 -3.59
N CYS A 37 5.91 9.88 -3.39
CA CYS A 37 5.19 8.73 -2.85
C CYS A 37 5.11 7.60 -3.90
N ALA A 38 5.94 6.56 -3.74
CA ALA A 38 5.98 5.43 -4.67
C ALA A 38 4.64 4.69 -4.82
N ALA A 39 3.84 4.59 -3.74
CA ALA A 39 2.49 4.02 -3.83
C ALA A 39 1.55 4.88 -4.70
N CYS A 40 1.69 6.22 -4.71
CA CYS A 40 0.93 7.07 -5.62
C CYS A 40 1.40 6.87 -7.08
N ASP A 41 2.69 6.65 -7.31
CA ASP A 41 3.22 6.37 -8.64
C ASP A 41 2.67 5.06 -9.20
N ILE A 42 2.63 4.00 -8.38
CA ILE A 42 2.10 2.69 -8.76
C ILE A 42 0.60 2.76 -9.09
N THR A 43 -0.16 3.49 -8.27
CA THR A 43 -1.63 3.48 -8.34
C THR A 43 -2.21 4.50 -9.30
N HIS A 44 -1.57 5.68 -9.43
CA HIS A 44 -2.10 6.83 -10.17
C HIS A 44 -1.12 7.38 -11.22
N GLY A 45 0.07 6.81 -11.38
CA GLY A 45 1.09 7.37 -12.29
C GLY A 45 1.63 8.74 -11.85
N GLY A 46 1.47 9.08 -10.57
CA GLY A 46 2.03 10.28 -9.93
C GLY A 46 1.05 11.44 -9.77
N LEU A 47 0.62 12.09 -10.86
CA LEU A 47 -0.18 13.34 -10.82
C LEU A 47 -1.69 13.15 -11.06
N SER A 48 -2.12 11.96 -11.46
CA SER A 48 -3.53 11.67 -11.70
C SER A 48 -4.32 11.50 -10.39
N LEU A 49 -5.62 11.77 -10.42
CA LEU A 49 -6.56 11.30 -9.38
C LEU A 49 -7.19 9.96 -9.69
N SER A 50 -7.08 9.53 -10.94
CA SER A 50 -7.67 8.30 -11.39
C SER A 50 -6.61 7.22 -11.37
N GLU A 51 -7.02 6.04 -10.90
CA GLU A 51 -6.21 4.83 -10.98
C GLU A 51 -5.75 4.60 -12.43
N VAL A 52 -4.47 4.27 -12.62
CA VAL A 52 -3.96 3.91 -13.96
C VAL A 52 -4.44 2.50 -14.33
N PRO A 53 -4.65 2.19 -15.63
CA PRO A 53 -5.18 0.90 -16.06
C PRO A 53 -4.37 -0.31 -15.55
N GLY A 54 -3.04 -0.16 -15.46
CA GLY A 54 -2.16 -1.20 -14.92
C GLY A 54 -2.47 -1.53 -13.45
N TRP A 55 -2.76 -0.51 -12.65
CA TRP A 55 -3.18 -0.69 -11.27
C TRP A 55 -4.59 -1.27 -11.15
N GLN A 56 -5.55 -0.78 -11.95
CA GLN A 56 -6.92 -1.31 -11.96
C GLN A 56 -6.93 -2.83 -12.21
N LYS A 57 -6.13 -3.30 -13.17
CA LYS A 57 -5.96 -4.72 -13.45
C LYS A 57 -5.33 -5.46 -12.27
N ALA A 58 -4.21 -4.95 -11.73
CA ALA A 58 -3.53 -5.56 -10.59
C ALA A 58 -4.45 -5.69 -9.36
N LYS A 59 -5.23 -4.64 -9.08
CA LYS A 59 -6.23 -4.62 -8.01
C LYS A 59 -7.30 -5.68 -8.22
N ALA A 60 -7.88 -5.77 -9.43
CA ALA A 60 -8.84 -6.81 -9.76
C ALA A 60 -8.26 -8.23 -9.62
N ASP A 61 -7.01 -8.44 -10.02
CA ASP A 61 -6.32 -9.73 -9.87
C ASP A 61 -6.08 -10.10 -8.39
N ILE A 62 -5.78 -9.12 -7.54
CA ILE A 62 -5.69 -9.31 -6.07
C ILE A 62 -7.06 -9.65 -5.50
N GLU A 63 -8.11 -8.93 -5.90
CA GLU A 63 -9.48 -9.14 -5.42
C GLU A 63 -10.05 -10.49 -5.85
N ALA A 64 -9.70 -10.97 -7.05
CA ALA A 64 -10.04 -12.30 -7.52
C ALA A 64 -9.42 -13.43 -6.66
N GLN A 65 -8.38 -13.13 -5.87
CA GLN A 65 -7.76 -14.05 -4.91
C GLN A 65 -8.39 -13.96 -3.51
N GLY A 66 -9.57 -13.34 -3.37
CA GLY A 66 -10.31 -13.27 -2.12
C GLY A 66 -9.83 -12.19 -1.15
N TRP A 67 -8.98 -11.27 -1.61
CA TRP A 67 -8.57 -10.09 -0.86
C TRP A 67 -9.51 -8.92 -1.13
N LYS A 68 -9.74 -8.07 -0.13
CA LYS A 68 -10.24 -6.71 -0.35
C LYS A 68 -9.06 -5.78 -0.52
N VAL A 69 -9.09 -4.87 -1.49
CA VAL A 69 -8.05 -3.84 -1.62
C VAL A 69 -8.56 -2.51 -1.07
N ALA A 70 -7.91 -1.99 -0.03
CA ALA A 70 -8.16 -0.67 0.53
C ALA A 70 -7.01 0.28 0.18
N GLN A 71 -7.33 1.54 -0.11
CA GLN A 71 -6.36 2.59 -0.43
C GLN A 71 -6.66 3.78 0.45
N TRP A 72 -5.71 4.16 1.30
CA TRP A 72 -5.90 5.20 2.30
C TRP A 72 -4.79 6.25 2.23
N HIS A 73 -5.21 7.51 2.32
CA HIS A 73 -4.35 8.63 2.70
C HIS A 73 -4.10 8.63 4.20
N ARG A 74 -3.11 9.40 4.66
CA ARG A 74 -2.71 9.43 6.08
C ARG A 74 -3.83 9.87 7.01
N ASP A 75 -4.73 10.72 6.53
CA ASP A 75 -5.91 11.23 7.22
C ASP A 75 -7.13 10.30 7.15
N GLU A 76 -7.05 9.22 6.37
CA GLU A 76 -8.13 8.23 6.19
C GLU A 76 -7.86 6.92 6.97
N ILE A 77 -6.69 6.81 7.64
CA ILE A 77 -6.30 5.60 8.37
C ILE A 77 -7.20 5.41 9.59
N GLU A 78 -7.84 4.24 9.66
CA GLU A 78 -8.70 3.89 10.80
C GLU A 78 -7.90 3.80 12.12
N PRO A 79 -8.51 4.15 13.28
CA PRO A 79 -7.80 4.25 14.55
C PRO A 79 -7.03 2.99 14.97
N GLU A 80 -7.59 1.80 14.72
CA GLU A 80 -6.94 0.52 15.01
C GLU A 80 -5.63 0.36 14.23
N VAL A 81 -5.68 0.55 12.91
CA VAL A 81 -4.52 0.44 12.02
C VAL A 81 -3.50 1.53 12.31
N LYS A 82 -3.97 2.75 12.61
CA LYS A 82 -3.11 3.86 13.02
C LYS A 82 -2.33 3.54 14.30
N SER A 83 -3.01 3.02 15.31
CA SER A 83 -2.38 2.65 16.58
C SER A 83 -1.31 1.58 16.38
N TRP A 84 -1.58 0.59 15.53
CA TRP A 84 -0.61 -0.45 15.18
C TRP A 84 0.60 0.14 14.43
N ILE A 85 0.39 1.03 13.46
CA ILE A 85 1.49 1.71 12.73
C ILE A 85 2.39 2.50 13.68
N ASP A 86 1.78 3.26 14.60
CA ASP A 86 2.51 4.08 15.55
C ASP A 86 3.33 3.20 16.53
N GLN A 87 2.77 2.06 16.96
CA GLN A 87 3.46 1.08 17.80
C GLN A 87 4.64 0.42 17.08
N GLU A 88 4.43 -0.05 15.86
CA GLU A 88 5.45 -0.76 15.05
C GLU A 88 6.40 0.20 14.33
N GLN A 89 6.23 1.51 14.51
CA GLN A 89 7.03 2.59 13.89
C GLN A 89 7.10 2.48 12.37
N VAL A 90 5.99 2.08 11.73
CA VAL A 90 5.93 1.86 10.28
C VAL A 90 5.97 3.19 9.53
N ARG A 91 6.83 3.28 8.52
CA ARG A 91 6.98 4.47 7.67
C ARG A 91 6.07 4.40 6.43
N TYR A 92 5.63 5.57 5.96
CA TYR A 92 4.87 5.71 4.72
C TYR A 92 5.76 5.99 3.49
N PRO A 93 5.34 5.62 2.27
CA PRO A 93 4.17 4.77 1.99
C PRO A 93 4.41 3.31 2.39
N THR A 94 3.35 2.56 2.66
CA THR A 94 3.44 1.15 3.07
C THR A 94 2.27 0.34 2.54
N VAL A 95 2.44 -0.97 2.46
CA VAL A 95 1.34 -1.92 2.23
C VAL A 95 1.22 -2.82 3.45
N LEU A 96 0.01 -2.94 3.98
CA LEU A 96 -0.31 -3.82 5.11
C LEU A 96 -1.22 -4.96 4.63
N ALA A 97 -1.04 -6.15 5.20
CA ALA A 97 -2.05 -7.19 5.17
C ALA A 97 -2.78 -7.19 6.51
N LYS A 98 -4.11 -7.25 6.47
CA LYS A 98 -5.00 -7.38 7.64
C LYS A 98 -5.90 -8.60 7.48
N GLY A 99 -6.13 -9.35 8.55
CA GLY A 99 -7.16 -10.40 8.56
C GLY A 99 -6.74 -11.72 7.92
N GLN A 100 -5.46 -11.93 7.61
CA GLN A 100 -5.03 -13.11 6.84
C GLN A 100 -5.05 -14.39 7.67
N THR A 101 -4.63 -14.33 8.93
CA THR A 101 -4.76 -15.45 9.89
C THR A 101 -5.96 -15.28 10.81
N ASP A 102 -6.15 -14.09 11.38
CA ASP A 102 -7.28 -13.71 12.24
C ASP A 102 -7.53 -12.20 12.18
N GLU A 103 -8.58 -11.71 12.84
CA GLU A 103 -8.99 -10.30 12.75
C GLU A 103 -7.97 -9.29 13.27
N LYS A 104 -7.07 -9.71 14.18
CA LYS A 104 -6.02 -8.88 14.79
C LYS A 104 -4.69 -8.98 14.05
N ASP A 105 -4.56 -9.90 13.10
CA ASP A 105 -3.40 -10.00 12.22
C ASP A 105 -3.31 -8.74 11.37
N ILE A 106 -2.37 -7.87 11.72
CA ILE A 106 -1.93 -6.73 10.94
C ILE A 106 -0.43 -6.88 10.77
N ARG A 107 0.05 -6.84 9.53
CA ARG A 107 1.47 -6.98 9.21
C ARG A 107 1.88 -6.09 8.04
N GLN A 108 3.06 -5.48 8.14
CA GLN A 108 3.66 -4.80 7.00
C GLN A 108 4.13 -5.84 5.99
N VAL A 109 3.67 -5.69 4.74
CA VAL A 109 4.03 -6.60 3.64
C VAL A 109 4.88 -5.92 2.57
N MET A 110 4.85 -4.60 2.46
CA MET A 110 5.82 -3.83 1.67
C MET A 110 6.16 -2.53 2.36
N ASP A 111 7.45 -2.24 2.46
CA ASP A 111 7.96 -0.99 3.02
C ASP A 111 8.17 0.10 1.92
N PRO A 112 8.57 1.33 2.29
CA PRO A 112 8.83 2.39 1.31
C PRO A 112 9.89 2.05 0.27
N ALA A 113 10.93 1.30 0.62
CA ALA A 113 12.03 0.96 -0.28
C ALA A 113 11.56 -0.07 -1.34
N GLU A 114 10.84 -1.10 -0.91
CA GLU A 114 10.27 -2.10 -1.81
C GLU A 114 9.23 -1.51 -2.76
N LEU A 115 8.44 -0.54 -2.29
CA LEU A 115 7.53 0.22 -3.14
C LEU A 115 8.30 1.08 -4.15
N ALA A 116 9.41 1.69 -3.75
CA ALA A 116 10.25 2.47 -4.66
C ALA A 116 10.87 1.60 -5.77
N GLU A 117 11.28 0.37 -5.47
CA GLU A 117 11.80 -0.60 -6.45
C GLU A 117 10.77 -1.00 -7.52
N CYS A 118 9.48 -0.90 -7.20
CA CYS A 118 8.42 -1.12 -8.19
C CYS A 118 8.43 -0.03 -9.27
N ALA A 119 9.01 1.15 -9.02
CA ALA A 119 9.18 2.24 -10.00
C ALA A 119 7.87 2.60 -10.75
N GLY A 120 6.74 2.62 -10.04
CA GLY A 120 5.42 2.89 -10.61
C GLY A 120 4.76 1.72 -11.35
N ASP A 121 5.36 0.53 -11.32
CA ASP A 121 4.85 -0.68 -11.98
C ASP A 121 4.02 -1.55 -11.02
N ALA A 122 2.71 -1.61 -11.27
CA ALA A 122 1.78 -2.42 -10.49
C ALA A 122 2.03 -3.93 -10.61
N THR A 123 2.55 -4.42 -11.74
CA THR A 123 2.90 -5.84 -11.90
C THR A 123 4.05 -6.21 -10.98
N LYS A 124 5.09 -5.37 -10.87
CA LYS A 124 6.19 -5.60 -9.92
C LYS A 124 5.73 -5.61 -8.46
N MET A 125 4.78 -4.76 -8.10
CA MET A 125 4.17 -4.78 -6.76
C MET A 125 3.49 -6.12 -6.50
N VAL A 126 2.63 -6.58 -7.42
CA VAL A 126 1.95 -7.88 -7.29
C VAL A 126 2.93 -9.04 -7.23
N ASP A 127 3.97 -9.05 -8.07
CA ASP A 127 5.00 -10.09 -8.06
C ASP A 127 5.77 -10.12 -6.73
N THR A 128 6.02 -8.95 -6.14
CA THR A 128 6.66 -8.85 -4.81
C THR A 128 5.75 -9.43 -3.73
N LEU A 129 4.45 -9.11 -3.75
CA LEU A 129 3.47 -9.69 -2.81
C LEU A 129 3.37 -11.21 -2.96
N LYS A 130 3.42 -11.74 -4.19
CA LYS A 130 3.46 -13.19 -4.46
C LYS A 130 4.73 -13.84 -3.93
N LYS A 131 5.91 -13.25 -4.17
CA LYS A 131 7.20 -13.74 -3.66
C LYS A 131 7.23 -13.81 -2.14
N LYS A 132 6.55 -12.88 -1.47
CA LYS A 132 6.38 -12.86 -0.01
C LYS A 132 5.28 -13.77 0.52
N ALA A 133 4.67 -14.60 -0.34
CA ALA A 133 3.54 -15.47 -0.01
C ALA A 133 2.35 -14.73 0.64
N VAL A 134 2.20 -13.43 0.37
CA VAL A 134 1.09 -12.63 0.90
C VAL A 134 -0.19 -13.06 0.22
N LEU A 135 -0.15 -13.23 -1.11
CA LEU A 135 -1.32 -13.62 -1.91
C LEU A 135 -1.51 -15.14 -2.01
N ALA A 136 -0.72 -15.94 -1.29
CA ALA A 136 -0.91 -17.38 -1.24
C ALA A 136 -2.06 -17.75 -0.30
N ASP A 137 -2.85 -18.76 -0.69
CA ASP A 137 -3.84 -19.36 0.20
C ASP A 137 -3.14 -20.13 1.32
N GLY A 138 -3.33 -19.67 2.55
CA GLY A 138 -2.82 -20.33 3.75
C GLY A 138 -1.35 -20.04 4.06
N VAL A 139 -1.08 -18.93 4.74
CA VAL A 139 0.19 -18.78 5.46
C VAL A 139 0.09 -19.67 6.71
N GLN A 140 0.66 -20.86 6.65
CA GLN A 140 1.04 -21.57 7.87
C GLN A 140 2.16 -20.76 8.52
N GLN A 141 1.92 -20.21 9.72
CA GLN A 141 3.01 -19.68 10.54
C GLN A 141 4.02 -20.80 10.80
N PRO A 142 5.33 -20.52 10.78
CA PRO A 142 6.30 -21.44 11.37
C PRO A 142 6.04 -21.46 12.87
N SER A 143 5.65 -22.62 13.40
CA SER A 143 5.58 -22.88 14.83
C SER A 143 6.98 -22.66 15.43
N LEU A 144 7.10 -21.72 16.37
CA LEU A 144 8.18 -21.71 17.37
C LEU A 144 7.68 -22.39 18.63
#